data_AF-A0A1A8Q123-F1
#
_entry.id   AF-A0A1A8Q123-F1
#
_cell.length_a   1.000
_cell.length_b   1.000
_cell.length_c   1.000
_cell.angle_alpha   90.00
_cell.angle_beta   90.00
_cell.angle_gamma   90.00
#
_symmetry.space_group_name_H-M   'P 1'
#
loop_
_entity.id
_entity.type
_entity.pdbx_description
1 polymer ?
#
loop_
_entity_poly.entity_id
_entity_poly.type
_entity_poly.pdbx_seq_one_letter_code
_entity_poly.pdbx_strand_id
1 'polypeptide(L)'
;NRTLPLDNTTDCLSTMASVCKVMLETPEYSSRFSSNETLLFCMRVMVGVIILYDHVHPNGAFNKSSKIDMKGCIKVLKDQPADNVEGLLNALK
;
A
#
# COMPACT_ATOMS: atom_id res chain seq x y z
N ASN A 1 11.03 -24.73 -3.80
CA ASN A 1 10.89 -23.89 -2.59
C ASN A 1 9.45 -23.85 -2.09
N ARG A 2 8.97 -24.91 -1.41
CA ARG A 2 7.63 -24.96 -0.77
C ARG A 2 7.70 -24.97 0.77
N THR A 3 8.88 -24.70 1.34
CA THR A 3 9.16 -24.82 2.77
C THR A 3 8.98 -23.51 3.55
N LEU A 4 8.78 -22.39 2.87
CA LEU A 4 8.56 -21.11 3.53
C LEU A 4 7.07 -20.93 3.85
N PRO A 5 6.69 -20.57 5.09
CA PRO A 5 5.31 -20.22 5.42
C PRO A 5 4.83 -19.07 4.54
N LEU A 6 3.64 -19.22 3.94
CA LEU A 6 2.99 -18.18 3.12
C LEU A 6 2.81 -16.89 3.93
N ASP A 7 2.48 -17.05 5.21
CA ASP A 7 2.29 -15.96 6.17
C ASP A 7 3.50 -15.03 6.25
N ASN A 8 4.73 -15.55 6.14
CA ASN A 8 5.94 -14.72 6.17
C ASN A 8 5.98 -13.74 4.98
N THR A 9 5.53 -14.20 3.80
CA THR A 9 5.47 -13.36 2.60
C THR A 9 4.33 -12.36 2.70
N THR A 10 3.13 -12.79 3.05
CA THR A 10 1.96 -11.89 3.15
C THR A 10 2.12 -10.88 4.29
N ASP A 11 2.73 -11.26 5.40
CA ASP A 11 2.97 -10.36 6.53
C ASP A 11 4.02 -9.30 6.18
N CYS A 12 5.07 -9.68 5.46
CA CYS A 12 6.04 -8.72 4.93
C CYS A 12 5.36 -7.68 4.02
N LEU A 13 4.55 -8.13 3.05
CA LEU A 13 3.84 -7.24 2.13
C LEU A 13 2.86 -6.31 2.85
N SER A 14 2.06 -6.84 3.79
CA SER A 14 1.11 -6.03 4.56
C SER A 14 1.80 -5.03 5.49
N THR A 15 2.96 -5.37 6.04
CA THR A 15 3.78 -4.46 6.84
C THR A 15 4.30 -3.31 5.98
N MET A 16 4.84 -3.61 4.79
CA MET A 16 5.28 -2.58 3.85
C MET A 16 4.13 -1.64 3.45
N ALA A 17 2.95 -2.19 3.16
CA ALA A 17 1.75 -1.40 2.84
C ALA A 17 1.40 -0.45 3.99
N SER A 18 1.42 -0.97 5.22
CA SER A 18 1.10 -0.20 6.43
C SER A 18 2.10 0.91 6.70
N VAL A 19 3.40 0.64 6.54
CA VAL A 19 4.47 1.64 6.69
C VAL A 19 4.28 2.77 5.67
N CYS A 20 4.09 2.44 4.39
CA CYS A 20 3.86 3.46 3.36
C CYS A 20 2.58 4.26 3.63
N LYS A 21 1.49 3.61 4.05
CA LYS A 21 0.24 4.28 4.41
C LYS A 21 0.45 5.26 5.55
N VAL A 22 1.05 4.85 6.67
CA VAL A 22 1.30 5.70 7.84
C VAL A 22 2.22 6.87 7.47
N MET A 23 3.26 6.62 6.68
CA MET A 23 4.16 7.67 6.18
C MET A 23 3.44 8.75 5.37
N LEU A 24 2.40 8.38 4.61
CA LEU A 24 1.62 9.29 3.78
C LEU A 24 0.45 9.93 4.54
N GLU A 25 -0.16 9.21 5.48
CA GLU A 25 -1.33 9.67 6.25
C GLU A 25 -0.97 10.62 7.39
N THR A 26 0.21 10.46 8.00
CA THR A 26 0.65 11.26 9.15
C THR A 26 1.39 12.52 8.68
N PRO A 27 0.85 13.75 8.89
CA PRO A 27 1.47 15.00 8.43
C PRO A 27 2.88 15.21 9.00
N GLU A 28 3.14 14.77 10.23
CA GLU A 28 4.44 14.87 10.89
C GLU A 28 5.51 13.98 10.24
N TYR A 29 5.11 12.93 9.52
CA TYR A 29 6.01 12.08 8.74
C TYR A 29 6.11 12.57 7.30
N SER A 30 4.99 12.94 6.69
CA SER A 30 4.98 13.41 5.31
C SER A 30 5.75 14.73 5.12
N SER A 31 5.67 15.64 6.11
CA SER A 31 6.44 16.90 6.14
C SER A 31 7.95 16.71 6.33
N ARG A 32 8.40 15.54 6.81
CA ARG A 32 9.83 15.22 6.92
C ARG A 32 10.43 14.77 5.60
N PHE A 33 9.62 14.45 4.59
CA PHE A 33 10.15 14.11 3.28
C PHE A 33 10.73 15.35 2.62
N SER A 34 12.01 15.26 2.25
CA SER A 34 12.71 16.34 1.57
C SER A 34 12.28 16.52 0.11
N SER A 35 11.52 15.57 -0.46
CA SER A 35 11.09 15.64 -1.85
C SER A 35 9.70 15.03 -2.10
N ASN A 36 8.99 15.61 -3.07
CA ASN A 36 7.75 15.04 -3.62
C ASN A 36 7.98 13.68 -4.29
N GLU A 37 9.19 13.39 -4.77
CA GLU A 37 9.53 12.09 -5.35
C GLU A 37 9.40 10.96 -4.31
N THR A 38 9.73 11.24 -3.04
CA THR A 38 9.60 10.26 -1.96
C THR A 38 8.14 9.92 -1.68
N LEU A 39 7.25 10.92 -1.68
CA LEU A 39 5.81 10.72 -1.55
C LEU A 39 5.27 9.84 -2.70
N LEU A 40 5.63 10.19 -3.93
CA LEU A 40 5.26 9.48 -5.14
C LEU A 40 5.80 8.04 -5.16
N PHE A 41 7.00 7.82 -4.62
CA PHE A 41 7.57 6.50 -4.44
C PHE A 41 6.78 5.67 -3.41
N CYS A 42 6.48 6.24 -2.24
CA CYS A 42 5.70 5.55 -1.21
C CYS A 42 4.30 5.13 -1.72
N MET A 43 3.64 5.98 -2.52
CA MET A 43 2.34 5.63 -3.11
C MET A 43 2.45 4.43 -4.08
N ARG A 44 3.47 4.43 -4.95
CA ARG A 44 3.73 3.33 -5.89
C ARG A 44 4.08 2.04 -5.17
N VAL A 45 4.94 2.12 -4.15
CA VAL A 45 5.30 0.96 -3.31
C VAL A 45 4.06 0.41 -2.63
N MET A 46 3.25 1.25 -1.99
CA MET A 46 2.01 0.85 -1.31
C MET A 46 1.07 0.10 -2.26
N VAL A 47 0.78 0.66 -3.43
CA VAL A 47 -0.11 0.03 -4.42
C VAL A 47 0.48 -1.27 -4.97
N GLY A 48 1.79 -1.29 -5.28
CA GLY A 48 2.47 -2.47 -5.76
C GLY A 48 2.40 -3.64 -4.78
N VAL A 49 2.70 -3.40 -3.48
CA VAL A 49 2.64 -4.46 -2.46
C VAL A 49 1.20 -4.89 -2.15
N ILE A 50 0.21 -4.00 -2.29
CA ILE A 50 -1.21 -4.36 -2.19
C ILE A 50 -1.61 -5.36 -3.28
N ILE A 51 -1.24 -5.08 -4.53
CA ILE A 51 -1.54 -5.97 -5.67
C ILE A 51 -0.86 -7.33 -5.48
N LEU A 52 0.41 -7.33 -5.04
CA LEU A 52 1.13 -8.57 -4.74
C LEU A 52 0.47 -9.34 -3.59
N TYR A 53 0.08 -8.66 -2.52
CA TYR A 53 -0.62 -9.30 -1.39
C TYR A 53 -1.94 -9.92 -1.85
N ASP A 54 -2.71 -9.24 -2.70
CA ASP A 54 -3.99 -9.72 -3.21
C ASP A 54 -3.85 -11.04 -3.99
N HIS A 55 -2.78 -11.16 -4.78
CA HIS A 55 -2.51 -12.37 -5.57
C HIS A 55 -1.92 -13.53 -4.74
N VAL A 56 -1.21 -13.22 -3.65
CA VAL A 56 -0.48 -14.23 -2.84
C VAL A 56 -1.33 -14.71 -1.65
N HIS A 57 -2.10 -13.82 -1.03
CA HIS A 57 -2.92 -14.15 0.13
C HIS A 57 -4.19 -14.91 -0.30
N PRO A 58 -4.56 -16.03 0.35
CA PRO A 58 -5.66 -16.90 -0.13
C PRO A 58 -7.02 -16.20 -0.26
N ASN A 59 -7.25 -15.18 0.56
CA ASN A 59 -8.50 -14.42 0.59
C ASN A 59 -8.40 -13.06 -0.14
N GLY A 60 -7.22 -12.70 -0.65
CA GLY A 60 -6.97 -11.39 -1.23
C GLY A 60 -6.88 -10.25 -0.20
N ALA A 61 -6.54 -9.06 -0.70
CA ALA A 61 -6.36 -7.82 0.05
C ALA A 61 -7.69 -7.13 0.40
N PHE A 62 -8.76 -7.39 -0.36
CA PHE A 62 -10.09 -6.77 -0.18
C PHE A 62 -11.00 -7.52 0.80
N ASN A 63 -10.59 -8.69 1.28
CA ASN A 63 -11.36 -9.41 2.29
C ASN A 63 -11.34 -8.66 3.64
N LYS A 64 -12.43 -8.75 4.40
CA LYS A 64 -12.55 -8.14 5.73
C LYS A 64 -11.49 -8.66 6.72
N SER A 65 -10.98 -9.87 6.53
CA SER A 65 -9.92 -10.45 7.37
C SER A 65 -8.50 -10.09 6.91
N SER A 66 -8.36 -9.28 5.85
CA SER A 66 -7.06 -8.83 5.34
C SER A 66 -6.33 -8.00 6.38
N LYS A 67 -5.01 -8.13 6.43
CA LYS A 67 -4.15 -7.29 7.27
C LYS A 67 -3.93 -5.90 6.68
N ILE A 68 -4.36 -5.67 5.44
CA ILE A 68 -4.23 -4.37 4.75
C ILE A 68 -5.50 -3.54 4.97
N ASP A 69 -5.32 -2.34 5.55
CA ASP A 69 -6.38 -1.32 5.61
C ASP A 69 -6.61 -0.69 4.23
N MET A 70 -7.37 -1.39 3.38
CA MET A 70 -7.63 -0.97 2.01
C MET A 70 -8.37 0.37 1.94
N LYS A 71 -9.28 0.63 2.88
CA LYS A 71 -10.03 1.89 2.94
C LYS A 71 -9.10 3.06 3.24
N GLY A 72 -8.21 2.90 4.21
CA GLY A 72 -7.18 3.89 4.53
C GLY A 72 -6.22 4.12 3.35
N CYS A 73 -5.76 3.07 2.68
CA CYS A 73 -4.88 3.20 1.51
C CYS A 73 -5.55 3.96 0.36
N ILE A 74 -6.82 3.65 0.04
CA ILE A 74 -7.58 4.36 -1.00
C ILE A 74 -7.81 5.82 -0.61
N LYS A 75 -8.11 6.09 0.67
CA LYS A 75 -8.29 7.47 1.18
C LYS A 75 -7.02 8.28 0.95
N VAL A 76 -5.87 7.77 1.39
CA VAL A 76 -4.56 8.43 1.21
C VAL A 76 -4.27 8.76 -0.25
N LEU A 77 -4.60 7.85 -1.19
CA LEU A 77 -4.44 8.12 -2.62
C LEU A 77 -5.41 9.20 -3.11
N LYS A 78 -6.67 9.18 -2.69
CA LYS A 78 -7.68 10.17 -3.08
C LYS A 78 -7.40 11.58 -2.54
N ASP A 79 -6.62 11.70 -1.47
CA ASP A 79 -6.20 12.98 -0.90
C ASP A 79 -5.07 13.65 -1.72
N GLN A 80 -4.56 13.00 -2.77
CA GLN A 80 -3.50 13.51 -3.64
C GLN A 80 -4.06 14.13 -4.94
N PRO A 81 -3.28 14.98 -5.63
CA PRO A 81 -3.66 15.49 -6.96
C PRO A 81 -3.94 14.35 -7.94
N ALA A 82 -5.06 14.41 -8.64
CA ALA A 82 -5.56 13.33 -9.51
C ALA A 82 -4.52 12.85 -10.54
N ASP A 83 -3.80 13.78 -11.16
CA ASP A 83 -2.76 13.51 -12.17
C ASP A 83 -1.67 12.56 -11.68
N ASN A 84 -1.42 12.53 -10.36
CA ASN A 84 -0.38 11.69 -9.76
C ASN A 84 -0.84 10.27 -9.42
N VAL A 85 -2.15 10.06 -9.24
CA VAL A 85 -2.71 8.85 -8.60
C VAL A 85 -3.77 8.13 -9.42
N GLU A 86 -4.27 8.71 -10.51
CA GLU A 86 -5.30 8.08 -11.34
C GLU A 86 -4.86 6.70 -11.86
N GLY A 87 -3.63 6.59 -12.36
CA GLY A 87 -3.06 5.31 -12.79
C GLY A 87 -2.96 4.28 -11.65
N LEU A 88 -2.67 4.74 -10.42
CA LEU A 88 -2.59 3.88 -9.24
C LEU A 88 -3.97 3.39 -8.78
N LEU A 89 -4.96 4.29 -8.79
CA LEU A 89 -6.35 3.94 -8.47
C LEU A 89 -6.95 3.00 -9.51
N ASN A 90 -6.59 3.15 -10.79
CA ASN A 90 -7.00 2.25 -11.86
C ASN A 90 -6.36 0.86 -11.73
N ALA A 91 -5.13 0.77 -11.22
CA ALA A 91 -4.48 -0.52 -10.97
C ALA A 91 -5.10 -1.31 -9.80
N LEU A 92 -5.91 -0.67 -8.95
CA LEU A 92 -6.62 -1.30 -7.83
C LEU A 92 -8.09 -1.64 -8.15
N LYS A 93 -8.57 -1.34 -9.36
CA LYS A 93 -9.92 -1.70 -9.83
C LYS A 93 -9.94 -3.13 -10.35
#